data_AF-A0A2A9G530-F1
#
_entry.id   AF-A0A2A9G530-F1
#
_cell.length_a   1.000
_cell.length_b   1.000
_cell.length_c   1.000
_cell.angle_alpha   90.00
_cell.angle_beta   90.00
_cell.angle_gamma   90.00
#
_symmetry.space_group_name_H-M   'P 1'
#
loop_
_entity.id
_entity.type
_entity.pdbx_description
1 polymer ?
#
loop_
_entity_poly.entity_id
_entity_poly.type
_entity_poly.pdbx_seq_one_letter_code
_entity_poly.pdbx_strand_id
1 'polypeptide(L)'
;MLSSILLSQPLQKQMNMKRINYPNHWQKVNIIFTALVVMILAGCTSTSATGGSKTKDYAKSHILIGQASWYGSQFHGKLTASGETYNMNAYTSAHKTLPFGTIVRVTNTANNKSVDVKINDKGPYVEGRVIDLSYKAFAQIGNVKKGTVPVKVEIIDDNNTFRYKH
;
A
#
# COMPACT_ATOMS: atom_id res chain seq x y z
N MET A 1 -15.42 77.78 21.94
CA MET A 1 -15.80 76.37 22.12
C MET A 1 -14.67 75.49 21.57
N LEU A 2 -14.49 74.30 22.14
CA LEU A 2 -13.40 73.31 21.96
C LEU A 2 -12.23 73.53 22.94
N SER A 3 -12.17 72.80 24.08
CA SER A 3 -11.63 71.42 24.25
C SER A 3 -10.10 71.42 24.05
N SER A 4 -9.20 70.88 24.88
CA SER A 4 -9.25 69.76 25.84
C SER A 4 -7.88 69.64 26.56
N ILE A 5 -7.88 69.19 27.83
CA ILE A 5 -7.06 68.08 28.39
C ILE A 5 -5.57 68.27 28.76
N LEU A 6 -5.36 68.20 30.09
CA LEU A 6 -4.35 67.54 30.94
C LEU A 6 -2.86 67.48 30.56
N LEU A 7 -2.04 67.88 31.53
CA LEU A 7 -0.73 67.28 31.81
C LEU A 7 -0.65 66.93 33.31
N SER A 8 -0.54 65.64 33.63
CA SER A 8 -0.29 65.16 35.00
C SER A 8 0.94 64.27 35.02
N GLN A 9 1.87 64.60 35.91
CA GLN A 9 3.08 63.85 36.29
C GLN A 9 2.95 63.46 37.79
N PRO A 10 3.80 62.55 38.31
CA PRO A 10 3.41 61.34 39.03
C PRO A 10 3.74 61.38 40.53
N LEU A 11 3.27 60.39 41.31
CA LEU A 11 3.90 60.05 42.60
C LEU A 11 3.57 58.62 43.07
N GLN A 12 4.64 57.91 43.44
CA GLN A 12 4.66 56.55 43.97
C GLN A 12 3.87 56.43 45.27
N LYS A 13 3.02 55.40 45.38
CA LYS A 13 2.52 54.89 46.66
C LYS A 13 2.94 53.43 46.82
N GLN A 14 3.96 53.24 47.66
CA GLN A 14 4.37 51.95 48.21
C GLN A 14 3.16 51.24 48.83
N MET A 15 2.74 50.12 48.24
CA MET A 15 1.80 49.20 48.87
C MET A 15 2.51 47.90 49.24
N ASN A 16 2.66 47.76 50.55
CA ASN A 16 3.14 46.60 51.29
C ASN A 16 2.39 45.33 50.86
N MET A 17 3.01 44.47 50.04
CA MET A 17 2.45 43.15 49.72
C MET A 17 2.67 42.21 50.90
N LYS A 18 1.61 41.92 51.65
CA LYS A 18 1.58 40.78 52.57
C LYS A 18 1.84 39.50 51.76
N ARG A 19 2.91 38.76 52.10
CA ARG A 19 3.15 37.41 51.57
C ARG A 19 1.96 36.52 51.95
N ILE A 20 1.21 36.07 50.95
CA ILE A 20 0.13 35.11 51.12
C ILE A 20 0.79 33.75 51.40
N ASN A 21 0.51 33.17 52.58
CA ASN A 21 0.99 31.85 52.95
C ASN A 21 0.06 30.80 52.33
N TYR A 22 0.53 30.07 51.33
CA TYR A 22 -0.27 29.05 50.67
C TYR A 22 -0.29 27.78 51.53
N PRO A 23 -1.48 27.24 51.89
CA PRO A 23 -1.57 26.04 52.71
C PRO A 23 -1.06 24.81 51.95
N ASN A 24 -0.35 23.91 52.65
CA ASN A 24 0.36 22.73 52.12
C ASN A 24 -0.45 21.80 51.21
N HIS A 25 -1.78 21.93 51.14
CA HIS A 25 -2.61 21.19 50.19
C HIS A 25 -2.56 21.76 48.76
N TRP A 26 -2.33 23.07 48.59
CA TRP A 26 -2.19 23.70 47.26
C TRP A 26 -0.90 23.31 46.54
N GLN A 27 0.17 22.99 47.28
CA GLN A 27 1.37 22.39 46.68
C GLN A 27 1.11 20.99 46.11
N LYS A 28 0.28 20.18 46.80
CA LYS A 28 -0.07 18.83 46.35
C LYS A 28 -0.95 18.84 45.10
N VAL A 29 -1.88 19.79 45.00
CA VAL A 29 -2.71 19.99 43.79
C VAL A 29 -1.83 20.37 42.58
N ASN A 30 -0.84 21.26 42.76
CA ASN A 30 0.10 21.63 41.70
C ASN A 30 1.01 20.46 41.26
N ILE A 31 1.41 19.58 42.17
CA ILE A 31 2.21 18.38 41.83
C ILE A 31 1.35 17.33 41.09
N ILE A 32 0.11 17.12 41.54
CA ILE A 32 -0.82 16.20 40.86
C ILE A 32 -1.16 16.71 39.46
N PHE A 33 -1.42 18.00 39.30
CA PHE A 33 -1.75 18.60 38.01
C PHE A 33 -0.55 18.57 37.03
N THR A 34 0.67 18.81 37.52
CA THR A 34 1.88 18.70 36.68
C THR A 34 2.22 17.26 36.30
N ALA A 35 2.05 16.28 37.20
CA ALA A 35 2.26 14.86 36.89
C ALA A 35 1.27 14.33 35.83
N LEU A 36 0.03 14.83 35.84
CA LEU A 36 -1.01 14.44 34.89
C LEU A 36 -0.76 15.02 33.48
N VAL A 37 -0.15 16.21 33.38
CA VAL A 37 0.26 16.83 32.11
C VAL A 37 1.49 16.16 31.50
N VAL A 38 2.44 15.67 32.31
CA VAL A 38 3.63 14.95 31.81
C VAL A 38 3.28 13.56 31.25
N MET A 39 2.25 12.89 31.79
CA MET A 39 1.76 11.62 31.23
C MET A 39 1.09 11.77 29.84
N ILE A 40 0.58 12.95 29.50
CA ILE A 40 -0.05 13.21 28.20
C ILE A 40 1.02 13.44 27.10
N LEU A 41 2.25 13.83 27.46
CA LEU A 41 3.34 14.10 26.51
C LEU A 41 4.20 12.87 26.14
N ALA A 42 4.00 11.72 26.79
CA ALA A 42 4.70 10.46 26.45
C ALA A 42 3.94 9.58 25.43
N GLY A 43 2.88 10.11 24.81
CA GLY A 43 1.93 9.37 23.96
C GLY A 43 2.23 9.30 22.46
N CYS A 44 3.45 9.56 22.00
CA CYS A 44 3.83 9.34 20.61
C CYS A 44 4.88 8.22 20.52
N THR A 45 4.48 7.00 20.84
CA THR A 45 5.21 5.83 20.35
C THR A 45 4.85 5.66 18.89
N SER A 46 5.86 5.75 18.02
CA SER A 46 5.75 5.54 16.59
C SER A 46 5.10 4.18 16.33
N THR A 47 3.84 4.19 15.92
CA THR A 47 3.25 2.99 15.33
C THR A 47 3.96 2.78 14.00
N SER A 48 5.01 1.98 14.00
CA SER A 48 5.58 1.44 12.77
C SER A 48 4.45 0.76 12.02
N ALA A 49 4.10 1.31 10.85
CA ALA A 49 3.11 0.75 9.96
C ALA A 49 3.51 -0.68 9.60
N THR A 50 2.90 -1.67 10.24
CA THR A 50 3.02 -3.09 9.91
C THR A 50 2.15 -3.41 8.69
N GLY A 51 2.46 -2.78 7.56
CA GLY A 51 1.90 -3.12 6.25
C GLY A 51 2.53 -4.37 5.61
N GLY A 52 3.06 -5.31 6.40
CA GLY A 52 3.98 -6.35 5.93
C GLY A 52 3.54 -7.81 6.03
N SER A 53 2.42 -8.13 6.70
CA SER A 53 2.08 -9.54 6.98
C SER A 53 1.00 -10.14 6.08
N LYS A 54 -0.06 -9.37 5.75
CA LYS A 54 -1.23 -9.90 5.04
C LYS A 54 -0.90 -10.42 3.62
N THR A 55 -0.01 -9.74 2.90
CA THR A 55 0.38 -10.10 1.53
C THR A 55 1.20 -11.39 1.47
N LYS A 56 2.09 -11.62 2.45
CA LYS A 56 2.96 -12.81 2.48
C LYS A 56 2.19 -14.09 2.79
N ASP A 57 1.21 -14.00 3.70
CA ASP A 57 0.33 -15.12 4.04
C ASP A 57 -0.68 -15.40 2.91
N TYR A 58 -1.18 -14.34 2.24
CA TYR A 58 -2.06 -14.46 1.07
C TYR A 58 -1.36 -15.06 -0.16
N ALA A 59 -0.10 -14.67 -0.43
CA ALA A 59 0.72 -15.22 -1.51
C ALA A 59 0.97 -16.73 -1.33
N LYS A 60 1.09 -17.21 -0.08
CA LYS A 60 1.34 -18.61 0.22
C LYS A 60 0.11 -19.51 0.06
N SER A 61 -1.10 -18.99 0.31
CA SER A 61 -2.34 -19.77 0.16
C SER A 61 -2.84 -19.91 -1.28
N HIS A 62 -2.30 -19.13 -2.22
CA HIS A 62 -2.74 -19.12 -3.62
C HIS A 62 -1.58 -19.41 -4.58
N ILE A 63 -0.87 -20.51 -4.34
CA ILE A 63 0.15 -21.00 -5.28
C ILE A 63 -0.52 -21.87 -6.33
N LEU A 64 -0.35 -21.52 -7.61
CA LEU A 64 -0.81 -22.32 -8.74
C LEU A 64 0.41 -22.89 -9.48
N ILE A 65 0.35 -24.17 -9.83
CA ILE A 65 1.42 -24.86 -10.57
C ILE A 65 0.85 -25.35 -11.89
N GLY A 66 1.60 -25.16 -12.98
CA GLY A 66 1.21 -25.67 -14.29
C GLY A 66 2.14 -25.18 -15.39
N GLN A 67 1.63 -25.10 -16.61
CA GLN A 67 2.37 -24.55 -17.74
C GLN A 67 2.00 -23.09 -17.98
N ALA A 68 3.01 -22.28 -18.28
CA ALA A 68 2.82 -20.98 -18.90
C ALA A 68 3.05 -21.10 -20.40
N SER A 69 2.33 -20.27 -21.16
CA SER A 69 2.66 -19.99 -22.55
C SER A 69 2.67 -18.49 -22.81
N TRP A 70 2.72 -18.07 -24.07
CA TRP A 70 2.53 -16.68 -24.44
C TRP A 70 1.56 -16.54 -25.61
N TYR A 71 0.78 -15.45 -25.62
CA TYR A 71 -0.19 -15.21 -26.68
C TYR A 71 0.42 -14.39 -27.82
N GLY A 72 0.16 -14.90 -29.04
CA GLY A 72 0.84 -14.51 -30.28
C GLY A 72 0.73 -13.04 -30.67
N SER A 73 1.63 -12.59 -31.54
CA SER A 73 1.70 -11.21 -32.01
C SER A 73 0.43 -10.76 -32.75
N GLN A 74 -0.35 -11.68 -33.32
CA GLN A 74 -1.60 -11.39 -34.01
C GLN A 74 -2.71 -10.81 -33.12
N PHE A 75 -2.55 -10.89 -31.80
CA PHE A 75 -3.49 -10.27 -30.85
C PHE A 75 -3.13 -8.82 -30.54
N HIS A 76 -1.92 -8.36 -30.86
CA HIS A 76 -1.48 -7.01 -30.51
C HIS A 76 -2.41 -5.94 -31.09
N GLY A 77 -2.77 -4.96 -30.26
CA GLY A 77 -3.71 -3.91 -30.63
C GLY A 77 -5.19 -4.31 -30.53
N LYS A 78 -5.51 -5.57 -30.21
CA LYS A 78 -6.90 -5.99 -29.94
C LYS A 78 -7.26 -5.79 -28.48
N LEU A 79 -8.57 -5.70 -28.19
CA LEU A 79 -9.07 -5.63 -26.83
C LEU A 79 -8.91 -6.98 -26.10
N THR A 80 -8.52 -6.93 -24.84
CA THR A 80 -8.56 -8.05 -23.90
C THR A 80 -9.93 -8.14 -23.22
N ALA A 81 -10.19 -9.20 -22.47
CA ALA A 81 -11.42 -9.35 -21.68
C ALA A 81 -11.60 -8.28 -20.59
N SER A 82 -10.53 -7.58 -20.16
CA SER A 82 -10.67 -6.43 -19.26
C SER A 82 -11.04 -5.13 -19.98
N GLY A 83 -11.12 -5.14 -21.32
CA GLY A 83 -11.30 -3.93 -22.15
C GLY A 83 -10.02 -3.13 -22.39
N GLU A 84 -8.86 -3.57 -21.89
CA GLU A 84 -7.57 -2.95 -22.22
C GLU A 84 -7.11 -3.37 -23.61
N THR A 85 -6.35 -2.53 -24.31
CA THR A 85 -5.71 -2.93 -25.56
C THR A 85 -4.49 -3.79 -25.25
N TYR A 86 -4.40 -4.99 -25.83
CA TYR A 86 -3.26 -5.87 -25.66
C TYR A 86 -1.99 -5.26 -26.27
N ASN A 87 -1.00 -5.06 -25.39
CA ASN A 87 0.36 -4.71 -25.77
C ASN A 87 1.31 -5.89 -25.50
N MET A 88 1.88 -6.47 -26.57
CA MET A 88 2.84 -7.58 -26.44
C MET A 88 4.12 -7.21 -25.67
N ASN A 89 4.40 -5.91 -25.57
CA ASN A 89 5.54 -5.33 -24.88
C ASN A 89 5.22 -4.84 -23.45
N ALA A 90 4.00 -5.10 -22.94
CA ALA A 90 3.62 -4.83 -21.55
C ALA A 90 3.83 -6.07 -20.66
N TYR A 91 3.78 -5.90 -19.34
CA TYR A 91 3.82 -7.00 -18.38
C TYR A 91 2.40 -7.41 -17.97
N THR A 92 1.72 -8.09 -18.87
CA THR A 92 0.31 -8.48 -18.73
C THR A 92 0.12 -9.98 -19.00
N SER A 93 -0.96 -10.55 -18.50
CA SER A 93 -1.27 -11.97 -18.68
C SER A 93 -2.77 -12.28 -18.65
N ALA A 94 -3.11 -13.42 -19.21
CA ALA A 94 -4.43 -14.03 -19.14
C ALA A 94 -4.46 -15.13 -18.07
N HIS A 95 -5.51 -15.12 -17.24
CA HIS A 95 -5.76 -16.17 -16.27
C HIS A 95 -7.28 -16.47 -16.18
N LYS A 96 -7.65 -17.75 -15.98
CA LYS A 96 -9.05 -18.22 -16.06
C LYS A 96 -9.99 -17.50 -15.09
N THR A 97 -9.61 -17.45 -13.81
CA THR A 97 -10.51 -17.05 -12.72
C THR A 97 -10.03 -15.84 -11.92
N LEU A 98 -8.72 -15.58 -11.86
CA LEU A 98 -8.20 -14.39 -11.17
C LEU A 98 -8.90 -13.10 -11.64
N PRO A 99 -9.26 -12.21 -10.70
CA PRO A 99 -9.82 -10.91 -11.03
C PRO A 99 -8.87 -10.10 -11.91
N PHE A 100 -9.44 -9.23 -12.74
CA PHE A 100 -8.62 -8.26 -13.48
C PHE A 100 -7.97 -7.28 -12.51
N GLY A 101 -6.73 -6.91 -12.78
CA GLY A 101 -5.92 -6.03 -11.92
C GLY A 101 -5.06 -6.77 -10.89
N THR A 102 -5.28 -8.08 -10.67
CA THR A 102 -4.41 -8.88 -9.81
C THR A 102 -2.98 -8.87 -10.37
N ILE A 103 -1.99 -8.63 -9.51
CA ILE A 103 -0.57 -8.77 -9.82
C ILE A 103 -0.10 -10.14 -9.34
N VAL A 104 0.47 -10.92 -10.24
CA VAL A 104 1.04 -12.23 -9.93
C VAL A 104 2.51 -12.28 -10.29
N ARG A 105 3.28 -13.00 -9.48
CA ARG A 105 4.64 -13.42 -9.79
C ARG A 105 4.59 -14.78 -10.46
N VAL A 106 5.20 -14.85 -11.63
CA VAL A 106 5.29 -16.07 -12.42
C VAL A 106 6.73 -16.51 -12.45
N THR A 107 7.02 -17.63 -11.81
CA THR A 107 8.37 -18.19 -11.70
C THR A 107 8.47 -19.41 -12.59
N ASN A 108 9.41 -19.41 -13.54
CA ASN A 108 9.75 -20.61 -14.30
C ASN A 108 10.55 -21.56 -13.40
N THR A 109 9.95 -22.71 -13.08
CA THR A 109 10.54 -23.67 -12.13
C THR A 109 11.73 -24.44 -12.70
N ALA A 110 11.95 -24.38 -14.02
CA ALA A 110 13.11 -25.02 -14.65
C ALA A 110 14.39 -24.17 -14.58
N ASN A 111 14.28 -22.85 -14.37
CA ASN A 111 15.44 -21.95 -14.34
C ASN A 111 15.42 -20.89 -13.23
N ASN A 112 14.40 -20.89 -12.39
CA ASN A 112 14.16 -19.97 -11.27
C ASN A 112 14.04 -18.48 -11.64
N LYS A 113 13.90 -18.15 -12.93
CA LYS A 113 13.61 -16.78 -13.36
C LYS A 113 12.14 -16.45 -13.11
N SER A 114 11.87 -15.21 -12.71
CA SER A 114 10.51 -14.75 -12.45
C SER A 114 10.20 -13.42 -13.12
N VAL A 115 8.91 -13.18 -13.33
CA VAL A 115 8.35 -11.92 -13.82
C VAL A 115 7.04 -11.63 -13.10
N ASP A 116 6.82 -10.36 -12.75
CA ASP A 116 5.57 -9.90 -12.18
C ASP A 116 4.69 -9.34 -13.31
N VAL A 117 3.42 -9.76 -13.36
CA VAL A 117 2.48 -9.41 -14.43
C VAL A 117 1.11 -9.08 -13.87
N LYS A 118 0.41 -8.17 -14.54
CA LYS A 118 -1.00 -7.84 -14.26
C LYS A 118 -1.93 -8.80 -15.00
N ILE A 119 -2.95 -9.31 -14.34
CA ILE A 119 -4.05 -10.04 -14.98
C ILE A 119 -4.96 -9.02 -15.68
N ASN A 120 -5.04 -9.06 -17.00
CA ASN A 120 -5.94 -8.19 -17.77
C ASN A 120 -6.71 -8.93 -18.87
N ASP A 121 -6.62 -10.25 -18.90
CA ASP A 121 -7.35 -11.07 -19.86
C ASP A 121 -7.80 -12.41 -19.26
N LYS A 122 -8.60 -13.17 -20.01
CA LYS A 122 -9.15 -14.47 -19.61
C LYS A 122 -8.63 -15.60 -20.51
N GLY A 123 -8.60 -16.81 -19.96
CA GLY A 123 -7.88 -17.96 -20.53
C GLY A 123 -6.63 -18.28 -19.70
N PRO A 124 -5.72 -19.16 -20.14
CA PRO A 124 -5.83 -20.05 -21.30
C PRO A 124 -6.97 -21.07 -21.12
N TYR A 125 -7.65 -21.43 -22.20
CA TYR A 125 -8.67 -22.50 -22.19
C TYR A 125 -8.14 -23.85 -22.67
N VAL A 126 -6.83 -24.04 -22.57
CA VAL A 126 -6.17 -25.31 -22.89
C VAL A 126 -5.78 -26.00 -21.58
N GLU A 127 -5.99 -27.31 -21.54
CA GLU A 127 -5.67 -28.14 -20.38
C GLU A 127 -4.17 -28.07 -20.03
N GLY A 128 -3.86 -28.11 -18.74
CA GLY A 128 -2.49 -28.02 -18.22
C GLY A 128 -1.83 -26.63 -18.27
N ARG A 129 -2.38 -25.67 -19.03
CA ARG A 129 -1.94 -24.26 -18.98
C ARG A 129 -2.68 -23.50 -17.90
N VAL A 130 -1.94 -22.81 -17.04
CA VAL A 130 -2.47 -22.01 -15.94
C VAL A 130 -2.41 -20.50 -16.22
N ILE A 131 -1.50 -20.07 -17.09
CA ILE A 131 -1.31 -18.65 -17.40
C ILE A 131 -0.76 -18.46 -18.82
N ASP A 132 -1.27 -17.47 -19.53
CA ASP A 132 -0.72 -17.03 -20.82
C ASP A 132 -0.12 -15.64 -20.62
N LEU A 133 1.18 -15.49 -20.89
CA LEU A 133 1.95 -14.26 -20.70
C LEU A 133 2.01 -13.43 -21.97
N SER A 134 2.20 -12.12 -21.84
CA SER A 134 2.63 -11.31 -22.98
C SER A 134 3.99 -11.80 -23.51
N TYR A 135 4.29 -11.49 -24.77
CA TYR A 135 5.58 -11.84 -25.37
C TYR A 135 6.76 -11.37 -24.52
N LYS A 136 6.76 -10.11 -24.09
CA LYS A 136 7.84 -9.54 -23.28
C LYS A 136 7.98 -10.23 -21.92
N ALA A 137 6.87 -10.50 -21.24
CA ALA A 137 6.91 -11.18 -19.94
C ALA A 137 7.46 -12.61 -20.07
N PHE A 138 7.00 -13.37 -21.09
CA PHE A 138 7.50 -14.71 -21.34
C PHE A 138 8.99 -14.73 -21.68
N ALA A 139 9.45 -13.79 -22.51
CA ALA A 139 10.85 -13.68 -22.92
C ALA A 139 11.81 -13.45 -21.73
N GLN A 140 11.34 -12.90 -20.61
CA GLN A 140 12.16 -12.73 -19.40
C GLN A 140 12.41 -14.05 -18.66
N ILE A 141 11.42 -14.94 -18.64
CA ILE A 141 11.49 -16.18 -17.85
C ILE A 141 11.77 -17.42 -18.69
N GLY A 142 11.58 -17.35 -20.02
CA GLY A 142 11.65 -18.51 -20.91
C GLY A 142 12.13 -18.17 -22.31
N ASN A 143 12.48 -19.21 -23.08
CA ASN A 143 12.79 -19.06 -24.49
C ASN A 143 11.47 -19.09 -25.28
N VAL A 144 11.11 -17.98 -25.91
CA VAL A 144 9.89 -17.82 -26.72
C VAL A 144 9.73 -18.94 -27.77
N LYS A 145 10.83 -19.48 -28.32
CA LYS A 145 10.81 -20.58 -29.29
C LYS A 145 10.32 -21.92 -28.72
N LYS A 146 10.40 -22.12 -27.40
CA LYS A 146 9.86 -23.32 -26.74
C LYS A 146 8.34 -23.31 -26.65
N GLY A 147 7.70 -22.13 -26.75
CA GLY A 147 6.25 -21.96 -26.68
C GLY A 147 5.67 -22.10 -25.26
N THR A 148 6.17 -23.01 -24.44
CA THR A 148 5.71 -23.25 -23.06
C THR A 148 6.87 -23.46 -22.08
N VAL A 149 6.60 -23.19 -20.79
CA VAL A 149 7.52 -23.48 -19.68
C VAL A 149 6.74 -23.88 -18.42
N PRO A 150 7.29 -24.76 -17.55
CA PRO A 150 6.68 -25.06 -16.27
C PRO A 150 6.81 -23.86 -15.33
N VAL A 151 5.72 -23.51 -14.63
CA VAL A 151 5.67 -22.33 -13.76
C VAL A 151 5.01 -22.59 -12.42
N LYS A 152 5.42 -21.78 -11.45
CA LYS A 152 4.71 -21.50 -10.21
C LYS A 152 4.19 -20.07 -10.28
N VAL A 153 2.91 -19.86 -10.03
CA VAL A 153 2.25 -18.54 -10.00
C VAL A 153 1.85 -18.22 -8.57
N GLU A 154 2.22 -17.02 -8.11
CA GLU A 154 1.98 -16.53 -6.75
C GLU A 154 1.30 -15.16 -6.82
N ILE A 155 0.20 -14.96 -6.10
CA ILE A 155 -0.45 -13.64 -6.05
C ILE A 155 0.38 -12.71 -5.18
N ILE A 156 0.76 -11.55 -5.71
CA ILE A 156 1.56 -10.53 -5.01
C ILE A 156 0.69 -9.38 -4.54
N ASP A 157 -0.31 -9.00 -5.33
CA ASP A 157 -1.27 -7.95 -4.98
C ASP A 157 -2.63 -8.22 -5.64
N ASP A 158 -3.70 -8.19 -4.84
CA ASP A 158 -5.09 -8.30 -5.30
C ASP A 158 -5.93 -7.07 -4.91
N ASN A 159 -5.32 -6.01 -4.38
CA ASN A 159 -6.04 -4.82 -3.91
C ASN A 159 -6.52 -3.95 -5.06
N ASN A 160 -5.81 -3.95 -6.19
CA ASN A 160 -6.17 -3.18 -7.38
C ASN A 160 -7.13 -3.94 -8.32
N THR A 161 -7.92 -4.86 -7.76
CA THR A 161 -8.81 -5.68 -8.56
C THR A 161 -10.15 -5.01 -8.77
N PHE A 162 -10.68 -5.08 -9.99
CA PHE A 162 -12.09 -4.80 -10.24
C PHE A 162 -12.91 -5.95 -9.63
N ARG A 163 -13.06 -5.94 -8.31
CA ARG A 163 -14.02 -6.82 -7.65
C ARG A 163 -15.40 -6.32 -8.04
N TYR A 164 -16.12 -7.09 -8.83
CA TYR A 164 -17.56 -6.94 -8.90
C TYR A 164 -18.07 -7.12 -7.46
N LYS A 165 -18.48 -6.01 -6.82
CA LYS A 165 -19.30 -6.09 -5.62
C LYS A 165 -20.59 -6.76 -6.07
N HIS A 166 -20.76 -8.02 -5.71
CA HIS A 166 -22.05 -8.69 -5.75
C HIS A 166 -23.03 -7.96 -4.82
#